data_AF-A0A1H9V375-F1
#
_entry.id   AF-A0A1H9V375-F1
#
_cell.length_a   1.000
_cell.length_b   1.000
_cell.length_c   1.000
_cell.angle_alpha   90.00
_cell.angle_beta   90.00
_cell.angle_gamma   90.00
#
_symmetry.space_group_name_H-M   'P 1'
#
loop_
_entity.id
_entity.type
_entity.pdbx_description
1 polymer ?
#
loop_
_entity_poly.entity_id
_entity_poly.type
_entity_poly.pdbx_seq_one_letter_code
_entity_poly.pdbx_strand_id
1 'polypeptide(L)' 'MYFFRKKDPNRPTNINIKIMHFINALAIAIFLAGIIYKLIQWLTK' A
#
# COMPACT_ATOMS: atom_id res chain seq x y z
N MET A 1 23.80 3.75 10.40
CA MET A 1 23.56 4.56 9.18
C MET A 1 23.65 3.66 7.95
N TYR A 2 22.51 3.20 7.41
CA TYR A 2 22.43 2.38 6.18
C TYR A 2 21.97 3.19 4.95
N PHE A 3 21.79 4.51 5.12
CA PHE A 3 21.17 5.40 4.14
C PHE A 3 22.11 5.88 3.02
N PHE A 4 23.44 5.73 3.17
CA PHE A 4 24.43 6.14 2.16
C PHE A 4 25.06 4.96 1.40
N ARG A 5 24.51 3.75 1.54
CA ARG A 5 25.02 2.59 0.82
C ARG A 5 24.55 2.65 -0.64
N LYS A 6 25.50 2.66 -1.59
CA LYS A 6 25.20 2.52 -3.04
C LYS A 6 24.25 1.34 -3.23
N LYS A 7 23.26 1.53 -4.11
CA LYS A 7 22.30 0.47 -4.46
C LYS A 7 23.12 -0.69 -5.04
N ASP A 8 23.12 -1.81 -4.33
CA ASP A 8 23.84 -3.02 -4.73
C ASP A 8 23.25 -3.50 -6.07
N PRO A 9 24.04 -3.51 -7.15
CA PRO A 9 23.58 -3.89 -8.49
C PRO A 9 23.19 -5.37 -8.59
N ASN A 10 23.65 -6.22 -7.65
CA ASN A 10 23.35 -7.64 -7.62
C ASN A 10 22.08 -7.98 -6.83
N ARG A 11 21.35 -6.98 -6.29
CA ARG A 11 20.11 -7.27 -5.57
C ARG A 11 19.01 -7.72 -6.52
N PRO A 12 18.36 -8.87 -6.25
CA PRO A 12 17.30 -9.35 -7.10
C PRO A 12 16.13 -8.36 -7.07
N THR A 13 15.75 -7.84 -8.24
CA THR A 13 14.51 -7.09 -8.39
C THR A 13 13.35 -8.07 -8.33
N ASN A 14 12.77 -8.25 -7.14
CA ASN A 14 11.67 -9.18 -6.95
C ASN A 14 10.32 -8.50 -7.27
N ILE A 15 9.78 -8.80 -8.45
CA ILE A 15 8.49 -8.29 -8.92
C ILE A 15 7.36 -8.73 -7.97
N ASN A 16 7.43 -9.93 -7.38
CA ASN A 16 6.40 -10.45 -6.47
C ASN A 16 6.28 -9.59 -5.20
N ILE A 17 7.40 -9.10 -4.66
CA ILE A 17 7.39 -8.20 -3.49
C ILE A 17 6.75 -6.86 -3.86
N LYS A 18 7.06 -6.32 -5.05
CA LYS A 18 6.43 -5.08 -5.54
C LYS A 18 4.91 -5.23 -5.71
N ILE A 19 4.47 -6.35 -6.28
CA ILE A 19 3.06 -6.68 -6.44
C ILE A 19 2.38 -6.87 -5.08
N MET A 20 3.03 -7.56 -4.14
CA MET A 20 2.50 -7.76 -2.77
C MET A 20 2.21 -6.42 -2.09
N HIS A 21 3.15 -5.46 -2.15
CA HIS A 21 2.93 -4.13 -1.58
C HIS A 21 1.82 -3.37 -2.29
N PHE A 22 1.71 -3.51 -3.62
CA PHE A 22 0.64 -2.88 -4.38
C PHE A 22 -0.73 -3.43 -3.98
N ILE A 23 -0.88 -4.75 -3.90
CA ILE A 23 -2.13 -5.40 -3.47
C ILE A 23 -2.49 -4.96 -2.05
N ASN A 24 -1.52 -4.90 -1.13
CA ASN A 24 -1.77 -4.47 0.24
C ASN A 24 -2.23 -3.00 0.30
N ALA A 25 -1.57 -2.11 -0.43
CA ALA A 25 -1.96 -0.69 -0.50
C ALA A 25 -3.37 -0.53 -1.10
N LEU A 26 -3.69 -1.30 -2.15
CA LEU A 26 -5.00 -1.31 -2.77
C LEU A 26 -6.09 -1.79 -1.82
N ALA A 27 -5.83 -2.86 -1.06
CA ALA A 27 -6.77 -3.39 -0.07
C ALA A 27 -7.11 -2.36 1.01
N ILE A 28 -6.10 -1.66 1.55
CA ILE A 28 -6.29 -0.59 2.53
C ILE A 28 -7.11 0.55 1.93
N ALA A 29 -6.81 0.96 0.70
CA ALA A 29 -7.54 2.05 0.03
C ALA A 29 -9.04 1.73 -0.14
N ILE A 30 -9.37 0.52 -0.59
CA ILE A 30 -10.77 0.08 -0.75
C ILE A 30 -11.47 -0.01 0.61
N PHE A 31 -10.78 -0.55 1.63
CA PHE A 31 -11.32 -0.65 2.98
C PHE A 31 -11.67 0.73 3.56
N LEU A 32 -10.75 1.69 3.45
CA LEU A 32 -10.98 3.07 3.91
C LEU A 32 -12.11 3.75 3.14
N ALA A 33 -12.18 3.58 1.82
CA ALA A 33 -13.29 4.10 1.01
C ALA A 33 -14.65 3.54 1.47
N GLY A 34 -14.71 2.24 1.81
CA GLY A 34 -15.89 1.61 2.38
C GLY A 34 -16.29 2.21 3.74
N ILE A 35 -15.33 2.44 4.63
CA ILE A 35 -15.58 3.11 5.92
C ILE A 35 -16.14 4.52 5.69
N ILE A 36 -15.50 5.32 4.83
CA ILE A 36 -15.95 6.69 4.52
C ILE A 36 -17.38 6.67 3.99
N TYR A 37 -17.68 5.77 3.04
CA TYR A 37 -19.04 5.62 2.51
C TYR A 37 -20.06 5.30 3.61
N LYS A 38 -19.74 4.37 4.51
CA LYS A 38 -20.62 4.01 5.63
C LYS A 38 -20.80 5.16 6.62
N LEU A 39 -19.76 5.95 6.89
CA LEU A 39 -19.83 7.13 7.75
C LEU A 39 -20.72 8.20 7.14
N ILE A 40 -20.56 8.50 5.84
CA ILE A 40 -21.43 9.45 5.13
C ILE A 40 -22.87 8.96 5.17
N GLN A 41 -23.12 7.68 4.84
CA GLN A 41 -24.45 7.08 4.91
C GLN A 41 -25.07 7.21 6.31
N TRP A 42 -24.27 7.07 7.36
CA TRP A 42 -24.74 7.18 8.74
C TRP A 42 -25.07 8.62 9.14
N LEU A 43 -24.28 9.60 8.69
CA LEU A 43 -24.48 11.02 8.99
C LEU A 43 -25.59 11.69 8.15
N THR A 44 -25.85 11.20 6.94
CA THR A 44 -26.93 11.70 6.08
C THR A 44 -28.29 11.06 6.40
N LYS A 45 -28.30 10.00 7.20
CA LYS A 45 -29.54 9.43 7.77
C LYS A 45 -30.00 10.25 8.97
#